data_AF-A0A3M0KG01-F1
#
_entry.id   AF-A0A3M0KG01-F1
#
_cell.length_a   1.000
_cell.length_b   1.000
_cell.length_c   1.000
_cell.angle_alpha   90.00
_cell.angle_beta   90.00
_cell.angle_gamma   90.00
#
_symmetry.space_group_name_H-M   'P 1'
#
loop_
_entity.id
_entity.type
_entity.pdbx_description
1 polymer ?
#
loop_
_entity_poly.entity_id
_entity_poly.type
_entity_poly.pdbx_seq_one_letter_code
_entity_poly.pdbx_strand_id
1 'polypeptide(L)'
;MVVIGAKGEPFKVPIVKNVEIESENKICLGDMLLVEEADYNLLGRDLMVALGINLIVRNSQIMVSIYKLTCEDEDKINPKVWHTGKEAGKLAMEPISIEIEKPEDPIRIRQYPIPLEGRRGLKPIIEDLIKKGILEPCSGLSPFEMLYGMPYEHGMPVGHPRVEDCQIQSYIVVINKNLQELRKRGLVAQSTPLGFAIHKIQPGDRVLIRAWKEAPLSSHWEGPFLVLLTTDTAVRTAEKGWTHCSRVKKVEQHSSSPQWKITSAPGDLKLRIHRDTQ
;
A
#
# COMPACT_ATOMS: atom_id res chain seq x y z
N MET A 1 8.94 -49.39 43.82
CA MET A 1 7.51 -49.60 43.53
C MET A 1 7.38 -50.39 42.23
N VAL A 2 6.37 -51.24 42.09
CA VAL A 2 6.09 -51.92 40.81
C VAL A 2 5.22 -50.98 39.99
N VAL A 3 5.67 -50.62 38.80
CA VAL A 3 4.98 -49.73 37.87
C VAL A 3 4.79 -50.46 36.56
N ILE A 4 3.66 -50.20 35.90
CA ILE A 4 3.32 -50.83 34.63
C ILE A 4 3.52 -49.78 33.54
N GLY A 5 4.43 -50.07 32.61
CA GLY A 5 4.74 -49.17 31.50
C GLY A 5 3.70 -49.23 30.38
N ALA A 6 3.89 -48.40 29.35
CA ALA A 6 3.02 -48.39 28.17
C ALA A 6 2.97 -49.74 27.42
N LYS A 7 3.96 -50.60 27.62
CA LYS A 7 4.03 -51.97 27.07
C LYS A 7 3.20 -53.00 27.87
N GLY A 8 2.60 -52.61 29.00
CA GLY A 8 1.78 -53.49 29.84
C GLY A 8 2.56 -54.42 30.77
N GLU A 9 3.89 -54.44 30.70
CA GLU A 9 4.74 -55.26 31.56
C GLU A 9 5.09 -54.54 32.87
N PRO A 10 4.98 -55.21 34.04
CA PRO A 10 5.35 -54.64 35.32
C PRO A 10 6.87 -54.67 35.52
N PHE A 11 7.46 -53.53 35.85
CA PHE A 11 8.88 -53.42 36.19
C PHE A 11 9.08 -52.71 37.54
N LYS A 12 10.19 -53.00 38.20
CA LYS A 12 10.51 -52.44 39.52
C LYS A 12 11.32 -51.17 39.36
N VAL A 13 10.82 -50.09 39.94
CA VAL A 13 11.46 -48.76 39.87
C VAL A 13 11.85 -48.29 41.27
N PRO A 14 13.08 -47.77 41.44
CA PRO A 14 13.49 -47.12 42.69
C PRO A 14 12.66 -45.87 42.94
N ILE A 15 12.17 -45.72 44.18
CA ILE A 15 11.54 -44.49 44.64
C ILE A 15 12.62 -43.66 45.32
N VAL A 16 12.83 -42.45 44.82
CA VAL A 16 13.60 -41.41 45.52
C VAL A 16 12.63 -40.68 46.44
N LYS A 17 12.80 -40.89 47.75
CA LYS A 17 11.93 -40.29 48.77
C LYS A 17 12.44 -38.90 49.17
N ASN A 18 11.51 -38.00 49.47
CA ASN A 18 11.80 -36.64 49.97
C ASN A 18 12.76 -35.85 49.06
N VAL A 19 12.40 -35.63 47.80
CA VAL A 19 13.21 -34.82 46.88
C VAL A 19 13.05 -33.34 47.22
N GLU A 20 13.90 -32.86 48.12
CA GLU A 20 13.94 -31.44 48.48
C GLU A 20 14.77 -30.63 47.48
N ILE A 21 14.18 -29.57 46.94
CA ILE A 21 14.87 -28.57 46.12
C ILE A 21 15.07 -27.33 46.98
N GLU A 22 16.32 -27.09 47.37
CA GLU A 22 16.69 -25.92 48.14
C GLU A 22 16.94 -24.72 47.22
N SER A 23 15.86 -24.01 46.87
CA SER A 23 15.93 -22.66 46.29
C SER A 23 15.77 -21.60 47.39
N GLU A 24 15.66 -20.31 47.04
CA GLU A 24 15.39 -19.22 47.99
C GLU A 24 14.15 -19.49 48.86
N ASN A 25 13.19 -20.26 48.34
CA ASN A 25 12.18 -20.96 49.12
C ASN A 25 12.43 -22.47 49.01
N LYS A 26 12.41 -23.20 50.14
CA LYS A 26 12.45 -24.67 50.13
C LYS A 26 11.21 -25.20 49.42
N ILE A 27 11.41 -25.86 48.29
CA ILE A 27 10.34 -26.54 47.55
C ILE A 27 10.52 -28.03 47.78
N CYS A 28 9.62 -28.62 48.54
CA CYS A 28 9.58 -30.07 48.74
C CYS A 28 8.82 -30.70 47.57
N LEU A 29 9.54 -31.31 46.63
CA LEU A 29 8.91 -32.25 45.71
C LEU A 29 8.83 -33.59 46.43
N GLY A 30 7.66 -34.22 46.43
CA GLY A 30 7.44 -35.46 47.16
C GLY A 30 8.26 -36.64 46.63
N ASP A 31 7.72 -37.85 46.78
CA ASP A 31 8.36 -39.06 46.28
C ASP A 31 8.41 -39.07 44.74
N MET A 32 9.60 -39.21 44.16
CA MET A 32 9.80 -39.32 42.72
C MET A 32 10.19 -40.73 42.29
N LEU A 33 9.76 -41.13 41.11
CA LEU A 33 10.14 -42.39 40.46
C LEU A 33 11.32 -42.15 39.52
N LEU A 34 12.40 -42.90 39.69
CA LEU A 34 13.57 -42.83 38.82
C LEU A 34 13.60 -44.03 37.86
N VAL A 35 13.32 -43.78 36.59
CA VAL A 35 13.42 -44.79 35.52
C VAL A 35 14.71 -44.51 34.74
N GLU A 36 15.77 -45.29 34.98
CA GLU A 36 17.08 -45.11 34.30
C GLU A 36 17.01 -45.39 32.79
N GLU A 37 16.05 -46.20 32.36
CA GLU A 37 15.80 -46.54 30.95
C GLU A 37 15.08 -45.43 30.17
N ALA A 38 14.60 -44.39 30.86
CA ALA A 38 13.96 -43.25 30.21
C ALA A 38 15.02 -42.25 29.78
N ASP A 39 15.26 -42.15 28.47
CA ASP A 39 16.21 -41.18 27.88
C ASP A 39 15.78 -39.71 28.08
N TYR A 40 14.61 -39.46 28.67
CA TYR A 40 14.02 -38.13 28.81
C TYR A 40 13.30 -37.93 30.15
N ASN A 41 13.40 -36.71 30.67
CA ASN A 41 12.68 -36.27 31.87
C ASN A 41 11.20 -36.02 31.55
N LEU A 42 10.31 -36.63 32.32
CA LEU A 42 8.85 -36.49 32.21
C LEU A 42 8.26 -35.33 33.01
N LEU A 43 9.04 -34.63 33.83
CA LEU A 43 8.57 -33.44 34.55
C LEU A 43 8.17 -32.30 33.61
N GLY A 44 8.60 -32.37 32.35
CA GLY A 44 8.25 -31.41 31.31
C GLY A 44 9.16 -30.17 31.36
N ARG A 45 9.35 -29.57 30.18
CA ARG A 45 10.20 -28.38 30.01
C ARG A 45 9.69 -27.20 30.82
N ASP A 46 8.38 -26.97 30.80
CA ASP A 46 7.76 -25.80 31.43
C ASP A 46 7.94 -25.83 32.94
N LEU A 47 7.82 -26.99 33.57
CA LEU A 47 8.04 -27.14 35.01
C LEU A 47 9.52 -26.97 35.38
N MET A 48 10.45 -27.51 34.58
CA MET A 48 11.88 -27.30 34.78
C MET A 48 12.27 -25.82 34.65
N VAL A 49 11.72 -25.10 33.67
CA VAL A 49 11.96 -23.66 33.47
C VAL A 49 11.33 -22.85 34.60
N ALA A 50 10.09 -23.15 34.99
CA ALA A 50 9.39 -22.46 36.08
C ALA A 50 10.11 -22.64 37.43
N LEU A 51 10.72 -23.80 37.66
CA LEU A 51 11.50 -24.09 38.87
C LEU A 51 12.97 -23.69 38.77
N GLY A 52 13.49 -23.35 37.57
CA GLY A 52 14.90 -23.02 37.35
C GLY A 52 15.86 -24.19 37.63
N ILE A 53 15.39 -25.44 37.49
CA ILE A 53 16.13 -26.63 37.87
C ILE A 53 16.55 -27.45 36.67
N ASN A 54 17.70 -28.10 36.79
CA ASN A 54 18.11 -29.20 35.95
C ASN A 54 18.34 -30.44 36.81
N LEU A 55 17.92 -31.59 36.29
CA LEU A 55 18.01 -32.86 36.97
C LEU A 55 19.11 -33.68 36.33
N ILE A 56 20.14 -33.97 37.10
CA ILE A 56 21.27 -34.79 36.67
C ILE A 56 21.19 -36.09 37.46
N VAL A 57 21.04 -37.21 36.75
CA VAL A 57 21.08 -38.54 37.39
C VAL A 57 22.54 -38.99 37.44
N ARG A 58 23.08 -39.23 38.65
CA ARG A 58 24.41 -39.83 38.86
C ARG A 58 24.32 -40.92 39.91
N ASN A 59 24.91 -42.09 39.64
CA ASN A 59 24.97 -43.22 40.58
C ASN A 59 23.60 -43.61 41.17
N SER A 60 22.56 -43.67 40.34
CA SER A 60 21.18 -43.97 40.76
C SER A 60 20.61 -42.98 41.79
N GLN A 61 21.16 -41.76 41.87
CA GLN A 61 20.64 -40.64 42.65
C GLN A 61 20.30 -39.47 41.72
N ILE A 62 19.15 -38.83 41.96
CA ILE A 62 18.76 -37.60 41.27
C ILE A 62 19.44 -36.43 41.98
N MET A 63 20.40 -35.80 41.33
CA MET A 63 20.97 -34.53 41.77
C MET A 63 20.23 -33.38 41.09
N VAL A 64 19.68 -32.47 41.89
CA VAL A 64 19.04 -31.25 41.39
C VAL A 64 20.11 -30.15 41.32
N SER A 65 20.56 -29.81 40.12
CA SER A 65 21.39 -28.62 39.92
C SER A 65 20.46 -27.45 39.62
N ILE A 66 20.36 -26.51 40.56
CA ILE A 66 19.63 -25.26 40.34
C ILE A 66 20.55 -24.37 39.52
N TYR A 67 20.16 -24.04 38.29
CA TYR A 67 20.84 -23.00 37.52
C TYR A 67 20.30 -21.65 37.98
N LYS A 68 20.63 -21.29 39.22
CA LYS A 68 20.51 -19.89 39.62
C LYS A 68 21.60 -19.18 38.85
N LEU A 69 21.24 -18.42 37.83
CA LEU A 69 22.13 -17.42 37.25
C LEU A 69 22.60 -16.56 38.42
N THR A 70 23.83 -16.81 38.84
CA THR A 70 24.45 -15.97 39.85
C THR A 70 24.73 -14.61 39.21
N CYS A 71 24.82 -13.54 39.99
CA CYS A 71 25.23 -12.24 39.44
C CYS A 71 26.57 -12.38 38.67
N GLU A 72 27.45 -13.27 39.12
CA GLU A 72 28.70 -13.61 38.45
C GLU A 72 28.52 -14.26 37.08
N ASP A 73 27.44 -15.01 36.86
CA ASP A 73 27.12 -15.63 35.57
C ASP A 73 26.39 -14.67 34.64
N GLU A 74 25.56 -13.77 35.17
CA GLU A 74 24.96 -12.68 34.41
C GLU A 74 26.04 -11.72 33.88
N ASP A 75 27.06 -11.42 34.68
CA ASP A 75 28.20 -10.59 34.27
C ASP A 75 29.04 -11.25 33.15
N LYS A 76 29.02 -12.59 33.05
CA LYS A 76 29.68 -13.34 31.96
C LYS A 76 28.84 -13.38 30.68
N ILE A 77 27.54 -13.10 30.74
CA ILE A 77 26.68 -13.09 29.55
C ILE A 77 27.00 -11.84 28.75
N ASN A 78 27.43 -12.04 27.50
CA ASN A 78 27.64 -10.93 26.58
C ASN A 78 26.28 -10.31 26.19
N PRO A 79 25.94 -9.08 26.62
CA PRO A 79 24.65 -8.48 26.32
C PRO A 79 24.47 -8.17 24.82
N LYS A 80 25.57 -8.16 24.04
CA LYS A 80 25.55 -7.87 22.60
C LYS A 80 25.01 -9.02 21.75
N VAL A 81 24.93 -10.24 22.28
CA VAL A 81 24.38 -11.39 21.54
C VAL A 81 22.85 -11.43 21.57
N TRP A 82 22.23 -10.63 22.45
CA TRP A 82 20.78 -10.59 22.63
C TRP A 82 20.17 -9.41 21.89
N HIS A 83 19.00 -9.63 21.28
CA HIS A 83 18.28 -8.58 20.57
C HIS A 83 17.63 -7.60 21.55
N THR A 84 18.06 -6.34 21.51
CA THR A 84 17.54 -5.25 22.36
C THR A 84 16.55 -4.33 21.65
N GLY A 85 16.19 -4.63 20.39
CA GLY A 85 15.28 -3.81 19.56
C GLY A 85 15.92 -2.56 18.94
N LYS A 86 16.99 -2.05 19.57
CA LYS A 86 17.64 -0.78 19.21
C LYS A 86 18.61 -0.90 18.05
N GLU A 87 19.32 -2.02 17.97
CA GLU A 87 20.40 -2.23 17.00
C GLU A 87 20.07 -3.36 16.03
N ALA A 88 20.53 -3.19 14.79
CA ALA A 88 20.47 -4.23 13.77
C ALA A 88 21.77 -5.04 13.81
N GLY A 89 21.66 -6.37 13.79
CA GLY A 89 22.81 -7.25 13.67
C GLY A 89 23.52 -7.02 12.34
N LYS A 90 24.85 -6.89 12.37
CA LYS A 90 25.69 -6.73 11.18
C LYS A 90 26.72 -7.85 11.15
N LEU A 91 26.80 -8.54 10.02
CA LEU A 91 27.81 -9.56 9.79
C LEU A 91 28.97 -8.93 9.00
N ALA A 92 30.20 -9.12 9.48
CA ALA A 92 31.40 -8.67 8.78
C ALA A 92 31.70 -9.60 7.61
N MET A 93 30.98 -9.43 6.52
CA MET A 93 31.16 -10.16 5.26
C MET A 93 31.17 -9.19 4.09
N GLU A 94 31.76 -9.61 2.98
CA GLU A 94 31.73 -8.85 1.74
C GLU A 94 30.28 -8.74 1.21
N PRO A 95 29.90 -7.62 0.57
CA PRO A 95 28.56 -7.46 0.00
C PRO A 95 28.22 -8.57 -1.01
N ILE A 96 26.99 -9.08 -0.93
CA ILE A 96 26.52 -10.13 -1.84
C ILE A 96 26.28 -9.51 -3.22
N SER A 97 27.05 -9.94 -4.22
CA SER A 97 26.82 -9.60 -5.63
C SER A 97 25.85 -10.60 -6.26
N ILE A 98 24.79 -10.09 -6.89
CA ILE A 98 23.78 -10.91 -7.57
C ILE A 98 23.91 -10.66 -9.08
N GLU A 99 24.20 -11.72 -9.85
CA GLU A 99 24.22 -11.68 -11.31
C GLU A 99 22.79 -11.88 -11.85
N ILE A 100 22.37 -10.98 -12.75
CA ILE A 100 21.03 -11.04 -13.36
C ILE A 100 21.18 -11.62 -14.76
N GLU A 101 20.42 -12.68 -15.09
CA GLU A 101 20.47 -13.33 -16.40
C GLU A 101 20.11 -12.38 -17.56
N LYS A 102 19.14 -11.47 -17.34
CA LYS A 102 18.65 -10.50 -18.31
C LYS A 102 18.64 -9.09 -17.71
N PRO A 103 19.80 -8.39 -17.68
CA PRO A 103 19.90 -7.07 -17.07
C PRO A 103 19.20 -5.97 -17.91
N GLU A 104 18.95 -6.25 -19.18
CA GLU A 104 18.37 -5.32 -20.15
C GLU A 104 16.87 -5.07 -19.93
N ASP A 105 16.16 -6.03 -19.33
CA ASP A 105 14.71 -5.99 -19.13
C ASP A 105 14.33 -5.94 -17.63
N PRO A 106 14.50 -4.79 -16.95
CA PRO A 106 14.11 -4.67 -15.56
C PRO A 106 12.58 -4.77 -15.41
N ILE A 107 12.13 -5.70 -14.58
CA ILE A 107 10.70 -5.91 -14.32
C ILE A 107 10.18 -4.77 -13.45
N ARG A 108 9.27 -3.95 -14.00
CA ARG A 108 8.61 -2.86 -13.28
C ARG A 108 7.16 -3.23 -12.97
N ILE A 109 6.85 -3.46 -11.71
CA ILE A 109 5.50 -3.78 -11.22
C ILE A 109 4.94 -2.56 -10.51
N ARG A 110 3.71 -2.16 -10.83
CA ARG A 110 3.03 -1.08 -10.10
C ARG A 110 2.69 -1.54 -8.69
N GLN A 111 3.05 -0.73 -7.69
CA GLN A 111 2.62 -0.95 -6.32
C GLN A 111 1.09 -0.94 -6.24
N TYR A 112 0.51 -2.01 -5.68
CA TYR A 112 -0.92 -2.09 -5.48
C TYR A 112 -1.41 -0.99 -4.52
N PRO A 113 -2.66 -0.52 -4.63
CA PRO A 113 -3.20 0.47 -3.72
C PRO A 113 -3.20 -0.03 -2.27
N ILE A 114 -2.38 0.59 -1.42
CA ILE A 114 -2.36 0.34 0.03
C ILE A 114 -3.36 1.28 0.71
N PRO A 115 -4.30 0.79 1.53
CA PRO A 115 -5.26 1.62 2.27
C PRO A 115 -4.55 2.53 3.29
N LEU A 116 -5.23 3.60 3.71
CA LEU A 116 -4.64 4.60 4.62
C LEU A 116 -4.20 4.02 5.97
N GLU A 117 -4.96 3.07 6.52
CA GLU A 117 -4.63 2.36 7.76
C GLU A 117 -3.33 1.57 7.62
N GLY A 118 -3.18 0.84 6.51
CA GLY A 118 -1.94 0.11 6.21
C GLY A 118 -0.75 1.03 6.05
N ARG A 119 -0.91 2.18 5.39
CA ARG A 119 0.17 3.19 5.28
C ARG A 119 0.57 3.74 6.65
N ARG A 120 -0.39 4.01 7.53
CA ARG A 120 -0.12 4.50 8.89
C ARG A 120 0.58 3.44 9.75
N GLY A 121 0.17 2.18 9.65
CA GLY A 121 0.80 1.07 10.37
C GLY A 121 2.21 0.75 9.89
N LEU A 122 2.47 0.87 8.57
CA LEU A 122 3.77 0.59 7.98
C LEU A 122 4.79 1.73 8.15
N LYS A 123 4.31 2.99 8.25
CA LYS A 123 5.16 4.17 8.38
C LYS A 123 6.25 4.05 9.47
N PRO A 124 5.95 3.74 10.75
CA PRO A 124 6.97 3.67 11.80
C PRO A 124 7.99 2.55 11.55
N ILE A 125 7.58 1.45 10.91
CA ILE A 125 8.46 0.32 10.59
C ILE A 125 9.46 0.74 9.51
N ILE A 126 8.99 1.39 8.44
CA ILE A 126 9.85 1.87 7.36
C ILE A 126 10.82 2.93 7.88
N GLU A 127 10.36 3.85 8.73
CA GLU A 127 11.21 4.88 9.34
C GLU A 127 12.31 4.27 10.24
N ASP A 128 11.98 3.25 11.04
CA ASP A 128 12.96 2.52 11.85
C ASP A 128 14.01 1.79 10.98
N LEU A 129 13.57 1.14 9.89
CA LEU A 129 14.47 0.46 8.96
C LEU A 129 15.42 1.42 8.24
N ILE A 130 14.95 2.61 7.88
CA ILE A 130 15.78 3.68 7.29
C ILE A 130 16.79 4.17 8.34
N LYS A 131 16.34 4.42 9.58
CA LYS A 131 17.22 4.85 10.68
C LYS A 131 18.30 3.83 10.98
N LYS A 132 18.00 2.54 10.87
CA LYS A 132 18.96 1.43 11.04
C LYS A 132 19.90 1.26 9.83
N GLY A 133 19.65 1.95 8.72
CA GLY A 133 20.43 1.84 7.49
C GLY A 133 20.22 0.52 6.75
N ILE A 134 19.11 -0.18 7.02
CA ILE A 134 18.73 -1.41 6.31
C ILE A 134 18.04 -1.05 4.99
N LEU A 135 17.23 0.01 5.00
CA LEU A 135 16.62 0.58 3.81
C LEU A 135 17.28 1.92 3.50
N GLU A 136 17.62 2.12 2.23
CA GLU A 136 18.07 3.39 1.71
C GLU A 136 17.10 3.85 0.61
N PRO A 137 16.77 5.15 0.52
CA PRO A 137 16.07 5.69 -0.63
C PRO A 137 16.94 5.55 -1.90
N CYS A 138 16.74 4.49 -2.67
CA CYS A 138 17.57 4.17 -3.84
C CYS A 138 17.30 5.02 -5.09
N SER A 139 16.62 6.16 -4.95
CA SER A 139 16.50 7.13 -6.02
C SER A 139 16.23 8.51 -5.42
N GLY A 140 17.19 9.42 -5.54
CA GLY A 140 16.97 10.87 -5.36
C GLY A 140 16.04 11.48 -6.43
N LEU A 141 15.23 10.64 -7.09
CA LEU A 141 14.32 10.95 -8.18
C LEU A 141 12.97 10.34 -7.82
N SER A 142 11.97 11.19 -7.69
CA SER A 142 10.56 10.82 -7.59
C SER A 142 10.13 9.95 -8.77
N PRO A 143 9.03 9.18 -8.65
CA PRO A 143 8.47 8.43 -9.76
C PRO A 143 8.21 9.28 -11.01
N PHE A 144 7.97 10.58 -10.86
CA PHE A 144 7.88 11.53 -11.96
C PHE A 144 9.25 11.76 -12.62
N GLU A 145 10.28 12.06 -11.84
CA GLU A 145 11.64 12.29 -12.33
C GLU A 145 12.22 11.05 -13.00
N MET A 146 11.88 9.84 -12.53
CA MET A 146 12.22 8.59 -13.20
C MET A 146 11.47 8.37 -14.52
N LEU A 147 10.23 8.85 -14.64
CA LEU A 147 9.42 8.66 -15.84
C LEU A 147 9.74 9.68 -16.93
N TYR A 148 10.14 10.89 -16.54
CA TYR A 148 10.31 12.04 -17.43
C TYR A 148 11.73 12.59 -17.50
N GLY A 149 12.66 12.14 -16.64
CA GLY A 149 14.08 12.50 -16.71
C GLY A 149 14.41 13.95 -16.39
N MET A 150 13.53 14.66 -15.67
CA MET A 150 13.66 16.09 -15.38
C MET A 150 13.15 16.43 -13.97
N PRO A 151 13.80 17.35 -13.22
CA PRO A 151 13.44 17.67 -11.83
C PRO A 151 12.01 18.16 -11.70
N TYR A 152 11.33 17.80 -10.62
CA TYR A 152 9.98 18.32 -10.34
C TYR A 152 10.06 19.76 -9.82
N GLU A 153 10.29 20.73 -10.72
CA GLU A 153 10.24 22.15 -10.37
C GLU A 153 8.82 22.68 -10.47
N HIS A 154 8.04 22.63 -9.38
CA HIS A 154 6.87 23.51 -9.22
C HIS A 154 6.66 23.84 -7.74
N GLY A 155 6.66 25.14 -7.41
CA GLY A 155 6.18 25.63 -6.13
C GLY A 155 4.74 25.16 -5.91
N MET A 156 4.46 24.65 -4.71
CA MET A 156 3.13 24.17 -4.35
C MET A 156 2.11 25.31 -4.52
N PRO A 157 1.07 25.17 -5.36
CA PRO A 157 0.01 26.17 -5.41
C PRO A 157 -0.73 26.17 -4.07
N VAL A 158 -0.81 27.35 -3.46
CA VAL A 158 -1.56 27.60 -2.23
C VAL A 158 -3.04 27.57 -2.58
N GLY A 159 -3.63 26.37 -2.53
CA GLY A 159 -5.06 26.12 -2.78
C GLY A 159 -5.33 25.30 -4.04
N HIS A 160 -6.43 24.54 -4.03
CA HIS A 160 -6.94 23.84 -5.21
C HIS A 160 -7.39 24.87 -6.27
N PRO A 161 -6.78 24.91 -7.46
CA PRO A 161 -7.23 25.79 -8.53
C PRO A 161 -8.64 25.40 -8.96
N ARG A 162 -9.59 26.34 -8.98
CA ARG A 162 -10.95 26.04 -9.44
C ARG A 162 -10.88 26.06 -10.97
N VAL A 163 -11.43 25.03 -11.63
CA VAL A 163 -11.40 24.84 -13.10
C VAL A 163 -11.96 26.05 -13.89
N GLU A 164 -12.63 26.98 -13.21
CA GLU A 164 -13.20 28.21 -13.75
C GLU A 164 -12.21 29.38 -13.85
N ASP A 165 -11.01 29.28 -13.28
CA ASP A 165 -10.02 30.37 -13.30
C ASP A 165 -9.47 30.57 -14.72
N CYS A 166 -9.57 31.80 -15.24
CA CYS A 166 -9.14 32.17 -16.60
C CYS A 166 -7.65 31.87 -16.87
N GLN A 167 -6.83 31.85 -15.82
CA GLN A 167 -5.41 31.50 -15.86
C GLN A 167 -5.17 30.00 -16.13
N ILE A 168 -6.09 29.13 -15.74
CA ILE A 168 -5.98 27.68 -15.95
C ILE A 168 -6.32 27.31 -17.38
N GLN A 169 -7.26 28.04 -18.01
CA GLN A 169 -7.63 27.78 -19.41
C GLN A 169 -6.45 27.96 -20.36
N SER A 170 -5.67 29.03 -20.20
CA SER A 170 -4.47 29.25 -21.02
C SER A 170 -3.43 28.14 -20.80
N TYR A 171 -3.22 27.73 -19.56
CA TYR A 171 -2.32 26.64 -19.20
C TYR A 171 -2.75 25.28 -19.79
N ILE A 172 -4.04 24.94 -19.71
CA ILE A 172 -4.61 23.72 -20.31
C ILE A 172 -4.39 23.70 -21.82
N VAL A 173 -4.60 24.83 -22.50
CA VAL A 173 -4.38 24.95 -23.94
C VAL A 173 -2.90 24.69 -24.29
N VAL A 174 -1.97 25.24 -23.51
CA VAL A 174 -0.52 25.04 -23.69
C VAL A 174 -0.12 23.58 -23.49
N ILE A 175 -0.55 22.95 -22.38
CA ILE A 175 -0.26 21.53 -22.12
C ILE A 175 -0.76 20.63 -23.25
N ASN A 176 -1.99 20.88 -23.74
CA ASN A 176 -2.54 20.06 -24.80
C ASN A 176 -1.75 20.18 -26.10
N LYS A 177 -1.28 21.38 -26.46
CA LYS A 177 -0.43 21.56 -27.64
C LYS A 177 0.85 20.74 -27.53
N ASN A 178 1.52 20.81 -26.38
CA ASN A 178 2.74 20.04 -26.13
C ASN A 178 2.47 18.53 -26.17
N LEU A 179 1.37 18.07 -25.58
CA LEU A 179 0.99 16.66 -25.60
C LEU A 179 0.72 16.15 -27.03
N GLN A 180 0.04 16.95 -27.85
CA GLN A 180 -0.21 16.62 -29.26
C GLN A 180 1.09 16.58 -30.07
N GLU A 181 2.03 17.47 -29.78
CA GLU A 181 3.35 17.47 -30.43
C GLU A 181 4.18 16.24 -30.05
N LEU A 182 4.18 15.85 -28.78
CA LEU A 182 4.84 14.62 -28.32
C LEU A 182 4.24 13.36 -28.95
N ARG A 183 2.92 13.31 -29.12
CA ARG A 183 2.23 12.23 -29.84
C ARG A 183 2.64 12.15 -31.31
N LYS A 184 2.73 13.29 -32.01
CA LYS A 184 3.21 13.34 -33.40
C LYS A 184 4.65 12.84 -33.55
N ARG A 185 5.50 13.12 -32.56
CA ARG A 185 6.90 12.68 -32.53
C ARG A 185 7.07 11.20 -32.10
N GLY A 186 5.99 10.48 -31.81
CA GLY A 186 6.02 9.07 -31.41
C GLY A 186 6.59 8.80 -30.01
N LEU A 187 6.83 9.85 -29.22
CA LEU A 187 7.39 9.76 -27.86
C LEU A 187 6.37 9.20 -26.83
N VAL A 188 5.10 9.10 -27.21
CA VAL A 188 4.02 8.52 -26.41
C VAL A 188 3.40 7.38 -27.21
N ALA A 189 3.63 6.13 -26.80
CA ALA A 189 3.05 4.96 -27.43
C ALA A 189 1.52 4.92 -27.19
N GLN A 190 0.74 5.26 -28.22
CA GLN A 190 -0.69 4.99 -28.29
C GLN A 190 -1.03 4.37 -29.64
N SER A 191 -2.17 3.68 -29.71
CA SER A 191 -2.74 3.12 -30.94
C SER A 191 -2.75 4.16 -32.06
N THR A 192 -2.50 3.72 -33.30
CA THR A 192 -2.52 4.60 -34.48
C THR A 192 -3.81 5.44 -34.48
N PRO A 193 -3.72 6.77 -34.38
CA PRO A 193 -4.89 7.62 -34.40
C PRO A 193 -5.63 7.44 -35.73
N LEU A 194 -6.93 7.68 -35.73
CA LEU A 194 -7.65 7.90 -36.99
C LEU A 194 -6.97 9.09 -37.68
N GLY A 195 -6.63 8.97 -38.97
CA GLY A 195 -5.91 10.01 -39.71
C GLY A 195 -6.65 11.36 -39.84
N PHE A 196 -7.82 11.49 -39.20
CA PHE A 196 -8.63 12.69 -39.14
C PHE A 196 -9.40 12.75 -37.80
N ALA A 197 -9.60 13.97 -37.29
CA ALA A 197 -10.45 14.22 -36.13
C ALA A 197 -11.94 14.23 -36.53
N ILE A 198 -12.77 13.48 -35.80
CA ILE A 198 -14.23 13.40 -36.03
C ILE A 198 -14.93 14.66 -35.50
N HIS A 199 -14.26 15.48 -34.68
CA HIS A 199 -14.81 16.72 -34.11
C HIS A 199 -13.83 17.89 -34.14
N LYS A 200 -14.37 19.11 -34.11
CA LYS A 200 -13.61 20.37 -34.05
C LYS A 200 -13.52 20.99 -32.63
N ILE A 201 -13.85 20.20 -31.61
CA ILE A 201 -13.79 20.65 -30.20
C ILE A 201 -12.34 20.78 -29.76
N GLN A 202 -12.00 21.90 -29.12
CA GLN A 202 -10.68 22.18 -28.55
C GLN A 202 -10.72 22.16 -27.02
N PRO A 203 -9.60 21.84 -26.36
CA PRO A 203 -9.45 22.06 -24.93
C PRO A 203 -9.73 23.52 -24.57
N GLY A 204 -10.50 23.75 -23.51
CA GLY A 204 -11.03 25.08 -23.14
C GLY A 204 -12.45 25.36 -23.66
N ASP A 205 -12.95 24.60 -24.64
CA ASP A 205 -14.36 24.71 -25.06
C ASP A 205 -15.30 24.22 -23.95
N ARG A 206 -16.52 24.80 -23.91
CA ARG A 206 -17.61 24.31 -23.07
C ARG A 206 -18.48 23.35 -23.85
N VAL A 207 -18.79 22.19 -23.27
CA VAL A 207 -19.59 21.15 -23.92
C VAL A 207 -20.70 20.64 -23.02
N LEU A 208 -21.80 20.23 -23.65
CA LEU A 208 -22.86 19.45 -23.02
C LEU A 208 -22.62 17.98 -23.32
N ILE A 209 -22.80 17.13 -22.31
CA ILE A 209 -22.65 15.68 -22.40
C ILE A 209 -24.03 15.05 -22.26
N ARG A 210 -24.37 14.16 -23.20
CA ARG A 210 -25.61 13.40 -23.19
C ARG A 210 -25.54 12.33 -22.10
N ALA A 211 -26.40 12.44 -21.10
CA ALA A 211 -26.51 11.45 -20.02
C ALA A 211 -27.71 10.53 -20.24
N TRP A 212 -27.59 9.28 -19.79
CA TRP A 212 -28.66 8.29 -19.81
C TRP A 212 -29.06 8.02 -18.36
N LYS A 213 -30.36 8.20 -18.05
CA LYS A 213 -30.96 7.71 -16.80
C LYS A 213 -31.96 6.61 -17.16
N GLU A 214 -32.11 5.63 -16.28
CA GLU A 214 -33.01 4.48 -16.48
C GLU A 214 -34.50 4.89 -16.58
N ALA A 215 -34.88 6.09 -16.09
CA ALA A 215 -36.16 6.72 -16.36
C ALA A 215 -36.09 8.26 -16.27
N PRO A 216 -36.75 9.03 -17.16
CA PRO A 216 -37.46 8.64 -18.38
C PRO A 216 -36.51 8.53 -19.59
N LEU A 217 -36.92 7.81 -20.65
CA LEU A 217 -36.19 7.54 -21.91
C LEU A 217 -35.85 8.78 -22.76
N SER A 218 -35.99 9.99 -22.23
CA SER A 218 -35.56 11.22 -22.90
C SER A 218 -34.09 11.49 -22.59
N SER A 219 -33.28 11.72 -23.63
CA SER A 219 -31.90 12.10 -23.38
C SER A 219 -31.82 13.52 -22.86
N HIS A 220 -31.31 13.68 -21.64
CA HIS A 220 -30.98 14.98 -21.09
C HIS A 220 -29.51 15.31 -21.35
N TRP A 221 -29.27 16.60 -21.61
CA TRP A 221 -27.94 17.15 -21.79
C TRP A 221 -27.47 17.72 -20.45
N GLU A 222 -26.37 17.21 -19.92
CA GLU A 222 -25.73 17.70 -18.70
C GLU A 222 -24.56 18.63 -19.05
N GLY A 223 -24.39 19.71 -18.30
CA GLY A 223 -23.33 20.69 -18.47
C GLY A 223 -23.84 22.12 -18.36
N PRO A 224 -23.04 23.14 -18.72
CA PRO A 224 -21.83 23.07 -19.54
C PRO A 224 -20.54 22.72 -18.79
N PHE A 225 -19.85 21.68 -19.25
CA PHE A 225 -18.57 21.22 -18.71
C PHE A 225 -17.38 21.77 -19.51
N LEU A 226 -16.26 22.04 -18.84
CA LEU A 226 -15.03 22.48 -19.50
C LEU A 226 -14.26 21.28 -20.06
N VAL A 227 -13.90 21.32 -21.34
CA VAL A 227 -13.07 20.29 -21.97
C VAL A 227 -11.60 20.47 -21.55
N LEU A 228 -11.03 19.46 -20.91
CA LEU A 228 -9.65 19.47 -20.45
C LEU A 228 -8.68 18.88 -21.48
N LEU A 229 -9.06 17.77 -22.12
CA LEU A 229 -8.25 17.10 -23.15
C LEU A 229 -9.14 16.66 -24.31
N THR A 230 -8.56 16.56 -25.50
CA THR A 230 -9.24 16.04 -26.69
C THR A 230 -8.39 14.98 -27.39
N THR A 231 -9.06 14.00 -27.96
CA THR A 231 -8.53 13.04 -28.94
C THR A 231 -9.33 13.16 -30.24
N ASP A 232 -9.02 12.36 -31.25
CA ASP A 232 -9.74 12.43 -32.54
C ASP A 232 -11.22 12.03 -32.44
N THR A 233 -11.59 11.28 -31.40
CA THR A 233 -12.93 10.67 -31.25
C THR A 233 -13.61 10.99 -29.93
N ALA A 234 -12.90 11.56 -28.96
CA ALA A 234 -13.42 11.74 -27.61
C ALA A 234 -12.88 13.01 -26.94
N VAL A 235 -13.65 13.50 -25.98
CA VAL A 235 -13.30 14.63 -25.13
C VAL A 235 -13.21 14.18 -23.68
N ARG A 236 -12.31 14.77 -22.89
CA ARG A 236 -12.21 14.54 -21.44
C ARG A 236 -12.66 15.77 -20.69
N THR A 237 -13.65 15.63 -19.82
CA THR A 237 -14.03 16.66 -18.84
C THR A 237 -13.62 16.22 -17.43
N ALA A 238 -13.55 17.17 -16.49
CA ALA A 238 -13.21 16.86 -15.09
C ALA A 238 -14.27 15.95 -14.44
N GLU A 239 -15.54 16.16 -14.82
CA GLU A 239 -16.72 15.62 -14.14
C GLU A 239 -17.15 14.25 -14.69
N LYS A 240 -16.99 14.03 -16.01
CA LYS A 240 -17.50 12.82 -16.69
C LYS A 240 -16.39 11.95 -17.31
N GLY A 241 -15.13 12.35 -17.22
CA GLY A 241 -14.02 11.61 -17.81
C GLY A 241 -14.06 11.61 -19.34
N TRP A 242 -13.57 10.53 -19.98
CA TRP A 242 -13.54 10.41 -21.44
C TRP A 242 -14.93 10.07 -22.01
N THR A 243 -15.45 10.95 -22.86
CA THR A 243 -16.74 10.82 -23.53
C THR A 243 -16.56 10.86 -25.03
N HIS A 244 -17.11 9.88 -25.75
CA HIS A 244 -17.10 9.85 -27.21
C HIS A 244 -17.86 11.03 -27.82
N CYS A 245 -17.36 11.59 -28.93
CA CYS A 245 -17.86 12.82 -29.54
C CYS A 245 -19.33 12.76 -29.98
N SER A 246 -19.86 11.58 -30.30
CA SER A 246 -21.29 11.40 -30.62
C SER A 246 -22.24 11.74 -29.46
N ARG A 247 -21.72 11.82 -28.23
CA ARG A 247 -22.48 12.16 -27.02
C ARG A 247 -22.19 13.58 -26.53
N VAL A 248 -21.51 14.38 -27.33
CA VAL A 248 -20.99 15.69 -26.93
C VAL A 248 -21.54 16.75 -27.87
N LYS A 249 -22.02 17.86 -27.32
CA LYS A 249 -22.46 19.04 -28.08
C LYS A 249 -21.69 20.26 -27.61
N LYS A 250 -20.99 20.94 -28.51
CA LYS A 250 -20.28 22.20 -28.21
C LYS A 250 -21.28 23.31 -27.91
N VAL A 251 -20.95 24.13 -26.91
CA VAL A 251 -21.70 25.34 -26.55
C VAL A 251 -20.97 26.54 -27.13
N GLU A 252 -21.62 27.28 -28.00
CA GLU A 252 -21.10 28.54 -28.53
C GLU A 252 -21.37 29.66 -27.51
N GLN A 253 -20.31 30.28 -27.01
CA GLN A 253 -20.42 31.47 -26.16
C GLN A 253 -20.65 32.68 -27.07
N HIS A 254 -21.91 32.90 -27.48
CA HIS A 254 -22.25 34.18 -28.11
C HIS A 254 -22.27 35.25 -27.01
N SER A 255 -21.54 36.34 -27.24
CA SER A 255 -21.56 37.57 -26.44
C SER A 255 -22.89 38.33 -26.52
N SER A 256 -23.84 37.84 -27.31
CA SER A 256 -25.21 38.35 -27.39
C SER A 256 -26.15 37.35 -26.72
N SER A 257 -26.81 37.79 -25.65
CA SER A 257 -27.94 37.06 -25.08
C SER A 257 -28.99 36.86 -26.19
N PRO A 258 -29.51 35.64 -26.42
CA PRO A 258 -30.54 35.43 -27.42
C PRO A 258 -31.79 36.23 -27.02
N GLN A 259 -32.16 37.24 -27.81
CA GLN A 259 -33.35 38.04 -27.60
C GLN A 259 -34.58 37.21 -28.03
N TRP A 260 -35.26 36.62 -27.06
CA TRP A 260 -36.50 35.89 -27.30
C TRP A 260 -37.61 36.87 -27.67
N LYS A 261 -38.23 36.69 -28.85
CA LYS A 261 -39.44 37.42 -29.23
C LYS A 261 -40.66 36.53 -29.02
N ILE A 262 -41.65 37.09 -28.35
CA ILE A 262 -42.96 36.46 -28.13
C ILE A 262 -43.89 37.04 -29.20
N THR A 263 -44.45 36.17 -30.03
CA THR A 263 -45.49 36.54 -30.99
C THR A 263 -46.78 35.86 -30.58
N SER A 264 -47.79 36.65 -30.24
CA SER A 264 -49.18 36.21 -30.09
C SER A 264 -50.10 37.12 -30.91
N ALA A 265 -51.09 36.52 -31.56
CA ALA A 265 -52.18 37.28 -32.17
C ALA A 265 -53.15 37.76 -31.07
N PRO A 266 -53.78 38.94 -31.19
CA PRO A 266 -54.73 39.42 -30.18
C PRO A 266 -55.90 38.44 -30.04
N GLY A 267 -56.05 37.83 -28.86
CA GLY A 267 -57.12 36.88 -28.54
C GLY A 267 -56.71 35.40 -28.47
N ASP A 268 -55.46 35.06 -28.79
CA ASP A 268 -54.97 33.69 -28.73
C ASP A 268 -54.25 33.41 -27.38
N LEU A 269 -54.68 32.38 -26.64
CA LEU A 269 -54.13 32.02 -25.32
C LEU A 269 -52.83 31.20 -25.40
N LYS A 270 -52.32 30.95 -26.62
CA LYS A 270 -51.11 30.17 -26.86
C LYS A 270 -49.95 31.09 -27.23
N LEU A 271 -48.95 31.17 -26.37
CA LEU A 271 -47.71 31.91 -26.63
C LEU A 271 -46.79 31.07 -27.52
N ARG A 272 -46.30 31.66 -28.63
CA ARG A 272 -45.23 31.09 -29.44
C ARG A 272 -43.96 31.91 -29.26
N ILE A 273 -42.89 31.24 -28.83
CA ILE A 273 -41.59 31.86 -28.59
C ILE A 273 -40.66 31.41 -29.73
N HIS A 274 -40.07 32.37 -30.44
CA HIS A 274 -39.09 32.10 -31.48
C HIS A 274 -37.72 32.65 -31.08
N ARG A 275 -36.67 31.89 -31.45
CA ARG A 275 -35.28 32.32 -31.29
C ARG A 275 -34.87 32.99 -32.60
N ASP A 276 -34.59 34.28 -32.56
CA ASP A 276 -34.02 35.01 -33.71
C ASP A 276 -32.61 34.44 -33.97
N THR A 277 -32.47 33.76 -35.09
CA THR A 277 -31.18 33.39 -35.66
C THR A 277 -30.94 34.33 -36.83
N GLN A 278 -30.03 35.30 -36.67
CA GLN A 278 -29.39 35.93 -37.83
C GLN A 278 -28.44 34.93 -38.48
#